data_AF-A0A3D5YK70-F1
#
_entry.id   AF-A0A3D5YK70-F1
#
_cell.length_a   1.000
_cell.length_b   1.000
_cell.length_c   1.000
_cell.angle_alpha   90.00
_cell.angle_beta   90.00
_cell.angle_gamma   90.00
#
_symmetry.space_group_name_H-M   'P 1'
#
loop_
_entity.id
_entity.type
_entity.pdbx_description
1 polymer ?
#
loop_
_entity_poly.entity_id
_entity_poly.type
_entity_poly.pdbx_seq_one_letter_code
_entity_poly.pdbx_strand_id
1 'polypeptide(L)'
;DQEKGEVTSSSLSSFSEEFVAQFNRYRLFKGRGIRRNFVFRQFMPRPDGGAYVIAEDYDVRVVTTQNSRGATTTNYYYYYNDIVVLSIDKDGEVDWYAHIPKRQTSMNDGGYYLGYTFLMNEEGLHFVYNDHRKNAKRWGKKPLRTITNAKNGNLVMVSVSHDAQMTYTLLNRNKKQKFRVSPRSSRLADDGRDGAVLLSLRGSRIRFGNLYFDK
;
A
#
# COMPACT_ATOMS: atom_id res chain seq x y z
N ASP A 1 -18.29 -19.55 18.14
CA ASP A 1 -19.50 -19.21 18.92
C ASP A 1 -19.39 -17.76 19.36
N GLN A 2 -20.10 -16.85 18.69
CA GLN A 2 -20.00 -15.40 18.96
C GLN A 2 -20.60 -15.00 20.32
N GLU A 3 -21.33 -15.90 21.00
CA GLU A 3 -21.93 -15.62 22.31
C GLU A 3 -20.93 -15.75 23.47
N LYS A 4 -19.87 -16.56 23.34
CA LYS A 4 -18.88 -16.79 24.40
C LYS A 4 -17.52 -16.14 24.16
N GLY A 5 -17.23 -15.72 22.92
CA GLY A 5 -15.92 -15.18 22.56
C GLY A 5 -14.79 -16.23 22.63
N GLU A 6 -15.13 -17.52 22.58
CA GLU A 6 -14.17 -18.61 22.61
C GLU A 6 -13.41 -18.72 21.28
N VAL A 7 -12.10 -18.90 21.36
CA VAL A 7 -11.23 -19.09 20.19
C VAL A 7 -11.56 -20.44 19.55
N THR A 8 -12.16 -20.40 18.36
CA THR A 8 -12.52 -21.62 17.61
C THR A 8 -11.38 -22.17 16.78
N SER A 9 -10.44 -21.33 16.35
CA SER A 9 -9.22 -21.73 15.65
C SER A 9 -8.09 -20.73 15.88
N SER A 10 -6.86 -21.22 15.94
CA SER A 10 -5.65 -20.41 16.01
C SER A 10 -4.55 -21.11 15.24
N SER A 11 -4.09 -20.47 14.16
CA SER A 11 -2.97 -20.94 13.36
C SER A 11 -1.84 -19.91 13.41
N LEU A 12 -0.61 -20.39 13.63
CA LEU A 12 0.61 -19.58 13.58
C LEU A 12 1.55 -20.18 12.55
N SER A 13 1.36 -19.81 11.29
CA SER A 13 2.28 -20.19 10.21
C SER A 13 3.38 -19.15 10.03
N SER A 14 4.63 -19.60 9.94
CA SER A 14 5.73 -18.75 9.51
C SER A 14 5.61 -18.46 8.01
N PHE A 15 6.02 -17.27 7.57
CA PHE A 15 6.18 -16.98 6.15
C PHE A 15 7.23 -17.88 5.52
N SER A 16 7.01 -18.30 4.27
CA SER A 16 8.02 -19.03 3.51
C SER A 16 9.28 -18.18 3.25
N GLU A 17 10.42 -18.82 3.09
CA GLU A 17 11.68 -18.11 2.77
C GLU A 17 11.57 -17.35 1.44
N GLU A 18 10.87 -17.94 0.46
CA GLU A 18 10.62 -17.33 -0.85
C GLU A 18 9.83 -16.03 -0.70
N PHE A 19 8.83 -15.99 0.20
CA PHE A 19 8.06 -14.78 0.47
C PHE A 19 8.91 -13.72 1.15
N VAL A 20 9.69 -14.08 2.18
CA VAL A 20 10.60 -13.16 2.87
C VAL A 20 11.65 -12.58 1.92
N ALA A 21 12.12 -13.37 0.94
CA ALA A 21 13.08 -12.95 -0.07
C ALA A 21 12.60 -11.79 -0.96
N GLN A 22 11.28 -11.61 -1.11
CA GLN A 22 10.68 -10.60 -1.98
C GLN A 22 10.86 -9.17 -1.43
N PHE A 23 10.88 -9.00 -0.10
CA PHE A 23 11.04 -7.70 0.55
C PHE A 23 12.47 -7.18 0.47
N ASN A 24 13.41 -8.01 0.91
CA ASN A 24 14.82 -7.64 0.97
C ASN A 24 15.71 -8.88 1.10
N ARG A 25 16.33 -9.29 -0.01
CA ARG A 25 17.29 -10.41 -0.04
C ARG A 25 18.42 -10.25 0.98
N TYR A 26 18.89 -9.03 1.24
CA TYR A 26 19.95 -8.79 2.24
C TYR A 26 19.48 -9.11 3.67
N ARG A 27 18.21 -8.91 4.01
CA ARG A 27 17.67 -9.26 5.33
C ARG A 27 17.55 -10.77 5.48
N LEU A 28 17.09 -11.47 4.44
CA LEU A 28 17.06 -12.93 4.40
C LEU A 28 18.46 -13.51 4.66
N PHE A 29 19.50 -13.04 3.94
CA PHE A 29 20.88 -13.49 4.15
C PHE A 29 21.45 -13.19 5.55
N LYS A 30 20.83 -12.30 6.32
CA LYS A 30 21.20 -12.00 7.71
C LYS A 30 20.33 -12.75 8.73
N GLY A 31 19.50 -13.71 8.29
CA GLY A 31 18.53 -14.40 9.15
C GLY A 31 17.48 -13.48 9.74
N ARG A 32 17.23 -12.31 9.11
CA ARG A 32 16.25 -11.34 9.56
C ARG A 32 14.99 -11.49 8.71
N GLY A 33 13.85 -11.73 9.36
CA GLY A 33 12.54 -11.74 8.70
C GLY A 33 12.14 -10.37 8.13
N ILE A 34 10.87 -10.23 7.79
CA ILE A 34 10.30 -8.96 7.30
C ILE A 34 10.44 -7.85 8.35
N ARG A 35 10.30 -6.59 7.91
CA ARG A 35 10.31 -5.45 8.83
C ARG A 35 9.14 -5.58 9.82
N ARG A 36 9.29 -5.01 11.02
CA ARG A 36 8.25 -5.07 12.07
C ARG A 36 7.24 -3.92 12.00
N ASN A 37 7.44 -2.94 11.12
CA ASN A 37 6.64 -1.73 11.07
C ASN A 37 5.38 -1.88 10.19
N PHE A 38 4.90 -3.12 10.02
CA PHE A 38 3.62 -3.35 9.34
C PHE A 38 2.49 -2.93 10.27
N VAL A 39 1.57 -2.14 9.72
CA VAL A 39 0.33 -1.77 10.39
C VAL A 39 -0.84 -2.36 9.62
N PHE A 40 -1.80 -2.96 10.33
CA PHE A 40 -3.04 -3.44 9.73
C PHE A 40 -3.84 -2.26 9.17
N ARG A 41 -4.38 -2.44 7.96
CA ARG A 41 -5.08 -1.39 7.21
C ARG A 41 -6.51 -1.78 6.87
N GLN A 42 -6.75 -3.03 6.47
CA GLN A 42 -8.08 -3.53 6.14
C GLN A 42 -8.24 -5.00 6.55
N PHE A 43 -9.49 -5.36 6.85
CA PHE A 43 -9.95 -6.74 7.05
C PHE A 43 -11.25 -6.90 6.25
N MET A 44 -11.22 -7.62 5.13
CA MET A 44 -12.32 -7.68 4.16
C MET A 44 -12.83 -9.11 3.98
N PRO A 45 -14.15 -9.34 3.84
CA PRO A 45 -14.67 -10.66 3.53
C PRO A 45 -14.28 -11.09 2.12
N ARG A 46 -14.00 -12.38 1.94
CA ARG A 46 -13.85 -13.03 0.63
C ARG A 46 -15.21 -13.53 0.12
N PRO A 47 -15.42 -13.64 -1.20
CA PRO A 47 -16.65 -14.21 -1.76
C PRO A 47 -16.95 -15.66 -1.32
N ASP A 48 -15.92 -16.44 -1.02
CA ASP A 48 -16.00 -17.85 -0.60
C ASP A 48 -16.23 -18.05 0.91
N GLY A 49 -16.42 -16.95 1.66
CA GLY A 49 -16.62 -16.97 3.11
C GLY A 49 -15.33 -16.86 3.94
N GLY A 50 -14.16 -16.77 3.31
CA GLY A 50 -12.90 -16.45 3.98
C GLY A 50 -12.69 -14.94 4.23
N ALA A 51 -11.45 -14.54 4.47
CA ALA A 51 -11.09 -13.13 4.70
C ALA A 51 -9.74 -12.71 4.08
N TYR A 52 -9.64 -11.44 3.73
CA TYR A 52 -8.40 -10.75 3.39
C TYR A 52 -7.94 -9.87 4.54
N VAL A 53 -6.69 -10.04 4.97
CA VAL A 53 -6.02 -9.16 5.93
C VAL A 53 -4.94 -8.37 5.19
N ILE A 54 -5.03 -7.05 5.26
CA ILE A 54 -4.11 -6.16 4.53
C ILE A 54 -3.29 -5.35 5.53
N ALA A 55 -1.97 -5.35 5.35
CA ALA A 55 -1.03 -4.57 6.15
C ALA A 55 -0.06 -3.77 5.26
N GLU A 56 0.40 -2.62 5.75
CA GLU A 56 1.37 -1.76 5.05
C GLU A 56 2.60 -1.49 5.92
N ASP A 57 3.82 -1.58 5.35
CA ASP A 57 5.06 -1.12 6.00
C ASP A 57 5.04 0.40 6.08
N TYR A 58 4.80 0.92 7.28
CA TYR A 58 4.63 2.33 7.55
C TYR A 58 5.55 2.79 8.69
N ASP A 59 6.29 3.87 8.46
CA ASP A 59 7.20 4.42 9.46
C ASP A 59 7.25 5.95 9.41
N VAL A 60 7.45 6.56 10.58
CA VAL A 60 7.71 8.00 10.71
C VAL A 60 8.97 8.18 11.55
N ARG A 61 9.99 8.77 10.93
CA ARG A 61 11.24 9.08 11.60
C ARG A 61 11.32 10.58 11.89
N VAL A 62 11.52 10.93 13.15
CA VAL A 62 11.76 12.31 13.60
C VAL A 62 13.25 12.48 13.84
N VAL A 63 13.84 13.53 13.25
CA VAL A 63 15.26 13.86 13.41
C VAL A 63 15.40 15.31 13.80
N THR A 64 15.94 15.56 14.99
CA THR A 64 16.30 16.91 15.44
C THR A 64 17.81 17.09 15.36
N THR A 65 18.27 18.10 14.62
CA THR A 65 19.67 18.50 14.55
C THR A 65 19.84 19.89 15.14
N GLN A 66 20.96 20.12 15.81
CA GLN A 66 21.34 21.42 16.33
C GLN A 66 22.56 21.93 15.54
N ASN A 67 22.53 23.20 15.13
CA ASN A 67 23.69 23.82 14.49
C ASN A 67 24.70 24.32 15.54
N SER A 68 25.88 24.74 15.09
CA SER A 68 26.95 25.26 15.97
C SER A 68 26.57 26.53 16.75
N ARG A 69 25.48 27.21 16.36
CA ARG A 69 24.93 28.40 17.05
C ARG A 69 23.79 28.06 18.00
N GLY A 70 23.54 26.79 18.27
CA GLY A 70 22.50 26.32 19.19
C GLY A 70 21.09 26.25 18.59
N ALA A 71 20.87 26.68 17.33
CA ALA A 71 19.56 26.60 16.70
C ALA A 71 19.22 25.17 16.29
N THR A 72 18.01 24.73 16.62
CA THR A 72 17.53 23.37 16.37
C THR A 72 16.57 23.33 15.18
N THR A 73 16.72 22.30 14.34
CA THR A 73 15.79 21.98 13.25
C THR A 73 15.27 20.56 13.45
N THR A 74 13.94 20.40 13.48
CA THR A 74 13.28 19.09 13.56
C THR A 74 12.64 18.73 12.21
N ASN A 75 12.97 17.55 11.71
CA ASN A 75 12.50 17.04 10.44
C ASN A 75 11.74 15.72 10.62
N TYR A 76 10.60 15.61 9.94
CA TYR A 76 9.76 14.42 9.90
C TYR A 76 9.94 13.75 8.54
N TYR A 77 10.33 12.48 8.55
CA TYR A 77 10.43 11.64 7.36
C TYR A 77 9.33 10.58 7.41
N TYR A 78 8.51 10.54 6.36
CA TYR A 78 7.42 9.59 6.24
C TYR A 78 7.82 8.49 5.26
N TYR A 79 7.47 7.25 5.59
CA TYR A 79 7.70 6.07 4.75
C TYR A 79 6.42 5.26 4.66
N TYR A 80 5.99 4.97 3.44
CA TYR A 80 4.84 4.11 3.13
C TYR A 80 5.31 3.15 2.05
N ASN A 81 5.79 1.98 2.45
CA ASN A 81 6.42 1.03 1.54
C ASN A 81 5.46 -0.09 1.19
N ASP A 82 5.96 -1.32 1.31
CA ASP A 82 5.36 -2.58 0.89
C ASP A 82 3.96 -2.78 1.47
N ILE A 83 3.08 -3.42 0.69
CA ILE A 83 1.78 -3.89 1.15
C ILE A 83 1.81 -5.41 1.14
N VAL A 84 1.27 -6.01 2.19
CA VAL A 84 1.06 -7.46 2.31
C VAL A 84 -0.42 -7.73 2.38
N VAL A 85 -0.86 -8.70 1.58
CA VAL A 85 -2.19 -9.28 1.64
C VAL A 85 -2.03 -10.71 2.14
N LEU A 86 -2.73 -11.04 3.21
CA LEU A 86 -2.93 -12.40 3.68
C LEU A 86 -4.37 -12.81 3.32
N SER A 87 -4.50 -13.95 2.67
CA SER A 87 -5.76 -14.58 2.33
C SER A 87 -5.99 -15.75 3.27
N ILE A 88 -7.13 -15.75 3.96
CA ILE A 88 -7.56 -16.80 4.88
C ILE A 88 -8.80 -17.43 4.26
N ASP A 89 -8.88 -18.76 4.23
CA ASP A 89 -10.06 -19.46 3.73
C ASP A 89 -11.21 -19.45 4.76
N LYS A 90 -12.35 -20.05 4.38
CA LYS A 90 -13.55 -20.16 5.24
C LYS A 90 -13.33 -21.01 6.50
N ASP A 91 -12.31 -21.86 6.52
CA ASP A 91 -12.00 -22.76 7.62
C ASP A 91 -11.01 -22.10 8.61
N GLY A 92 -10.51 -20.90 8.26
CA GLY A 92 -9.60 -20.11 9.09
C GLY A 92 -8.12 -20.42 8.83
N GLU A 93 -7.82 -21.17 7.78
CA GLU A 93 -6.45 -21.49 7.39
C GLU A 93 -5.91 -20.48 6.37
N VAL A 94 -4.60 -20.33 6.36
CA VAL A 94 -3.93 -19.49 5.37
C VAL A 94 -4.01 -20.15 4.01
N ASP A 95 -4.65 -19.46 3.07
CA ASP A 95 -4.73 -19.86 1.67
C ASP A 95 -3.49 -19.38 0.90
N TRP A 96 -3.23 -18.07 0.92
CA TRP A 96 -2.05 -17.48 0.26
C TRP A 96 -1.64 -16.12 0.84
N TYR A 97 -0.44 -15.69 0.45
CA TYR A 97 0.06 -14.33 0.72
C TYR A 97 0.49 -13.65 -0.57
N ALA A 98 0.23 -12.35 -0.69
CA ALA A 98 0.74 -11.53 -1.78
C ALA A 98 1.55 -10.35 -1.25
N HIS A 99 2.68 -10.08 -1.89
CA HIS A 99 3.52 -8.91 -1.64
C HIS A 99 3.40 -7.93 -2.80
N ILE A 100 2.86 -6.74 -2.52
CA ILE A 100 2.81 -5.63 -3.47
C ILE A 100 3.98 -4.70 -3.14
N PRO A 101 5.08 -4.76 -3.91
CA PRO A 101 6.25 -3.95 -3.62
C PRO A 101 5.94 -2.47 -3.87
N LYS A 102 6.25 -1.62 -2.91
CA LYS A 102 5.98 -0.18 -3.01
C LYS A 102 7.03 0.58 -2.22
N ARG A 103 7.48 1.73 -2.75
CA ARG A 103 8.57 2.51 -2.13
C ARG A 103 8.28 3.98 -2.20
N GLN A 104 7.77 4.54 -1.11
CA GLN A 104 7.42 5.95 -1.04
C GLN A 104 8.03 6.61 0.18
N THR A 105 8.55 7.82 -0.01
CA THR A 105 9.02 8.65 1.09
C THR A 105 8.75 10.11 0.84
N SER A 106 8.60 10.87 1.91
CA SER A 106 8.46 12.32 1.86
C SER A 106 8.96 12.93 3.17
N MET A 107 9.11 14.25 3.19
CA MET A 107 9.69 14.98 4.30
C MET A 107 8.83 16.21 4.60
N ASN A 108 8.49 16.41 5.87
CA ASN A 108 7.78 17.59 6.39
C ASN A 108 6.45 17.91 5.68
N ASP A 109 5.75 16.91 5.13
CA ASP A 109 4.48 17.08 4.40
C ASP A 109 3.33 16.21 4.92
N GLY A 110 3.47 15.62 6.11
CA GLY A 110 2.47 14.71 6.70
C GLY A 110 2.29 13.38 5.96
N GLY A 111 3.15 13.08 4.97
CA GLY A 111 2.94 11.95 4.07
C GLY A 111 1.68 12.09 3.21
N TYR A 112 1.25 13.33 2.94
CA TYR A 112 -0.08 13.63 2.38
C TYR A 112 -0.37 12.92 1.05
N TYR A 113 0.65 12.67 0.23
CA TYR A 113 0.51 12.00 -1.07
C TYR A 113 1.00 10.55 -1.07
N LEU A 114 1.29 10.01 0.11
CA LEU A 114 1.77 8.65 0.32
C LEU A 114 0.63 7.74 0.81
N GLY A 115 0.91 6.44 0.85
CA GLY A 115 -0.08 5.40 1.11
C GLY A 115 -0.82 5.01 -0.17
N TYR A 116 -1.95 4.33 0.02
CA TYR A 116 -2.84 3.87 -1.03
C TYR A 116 -4.31 4.14 -0.66
N THR A 117 -5.18 4.08 -1.66
CA THR A 117 -6.62 3.87 -1.48
C THR A 117 -6.97 2.48 -2.00
N PHE A 118 -7.96 1.87 -1.40
CA PHE A 118 -8.33 0.47 -1.60
C PHE A 118 -9.71 0.37 -2.25
N LEU A 119 -9.84 -0.49 -3.24
CA LEU A 119 -11.09 -0.85 -3.91
C LEU A 119 -11.17 -2.36 -4.01
N MET A 120 -12.38 -2.91 -4.16
CA MET A 120 -12.58 -4.35 -4.30
C MET A 120 -13.80 -4.62 -5.17
N ASN A 121 -13.70 -5.51 -6.14
CA ASN A 121 -14.83 -5.95 -6.95
C ASN A 121 -14.80 -7.49 -7.10
N GLU A 122 -15.56 -8.03 -8.05
CA GLU A 122 -15.62 -9.47 -8.34
C GLU A 122 -14.30 -10.06 -8.86
N GLU A 123 -13.42 -9.24 -9.44
CA GLU A 123 -12.10 -9.68 -9.91
C GLU A 123 -11.08 -9.78 -8.76
N GLY A 124 -11.26 -8.99 -7.70
CA GLY A 124 -10.44 -9.03 -6.51
C GLY A 124 -10.14 -7.66 -5.89
N LEU A 125 -8.91 -7.49 -5.44
CA LEU A 125 -8.45 -6.38 -4.61
C LEU A 125 -7.65 -5.38 -5.44
N HIS A 126 -7.90 -4.08 -5.30
CA HIS A 126 -7.22 -3.04 -6.08
C HIS A 126 -6.61 -1.96 -5.20
N PHE A 127 -5.30 -1.75 -5.37
CA PHE A 127 -4.49 -0.84 -4.59
C PHE A 127 -4.03 0.33 -5.45
N VAL A 128 -4.59 1.51 -5.19
CA VAL A 128 -4.31 2.72 -5.98
C VAL A 128 -3.38 3.65 -5.22
N TYR A 129 -2.21 3.94 -5.79
CA TYR A 129 -1.18 4.75 -5.13
C TYR A 129 -0.30 5.51 -6.12
N ASN A 130 0.49 6.47 -5.61
CA ASN A 130 1.49 7.17 -6.42
C ASN A 130 2.79 6.36 -6.46
N ASP A 131 3.33 6.12 -7.65
CA ASP A 131 4.59 5.41 -7.83
C ASP A 131 5.59 6.15 -8.72
N HIS A 132 6.88 5.83 -8.56
CA HIS A 132 7.93 6.44 -9.35
C HIS A 132 7.74 6.08 -10.82
N ARG A 133 7.73 7.07 -11.72
CA ARG A 133 7.40 6.89 -13.16
C ARG A 133 8.18 5.81 -13.93
N LYS A 134 9.37 5.43 -13.44
CA LYS A 134 10.20 4.37 -14.02
C LYS A 134 9.78 2.95 -13.60
N ASN A 135 8.92 2.81 -12.59
CA ASN A 135 8.55 1.53 -12.02
C ASN A 135 7.61 0.72 -12.90
N ALA A 136 6.85 1.36 -13.79
CA ALA A 136 6.06 0.66 -14.81
C ALA A 136 6.90 -0.30 -15.68
N LYS A 137 8.19 -0.01 -15.90
CA LYS A 137 9.11 -0.91 -16.63
C LYS A 137 9.96 -1.81 -15.73
N ARG A 138 9.84 -1.66 -14.40
CA ARG A 138 10.63 -2.38 -13.39
C ARG A 138 9.79 -3.38 -12.59
N TRP A 139 8.49 -3.18 -12.50
CA TRP A 139 7.58 -4.06 -11.79
C TRP A 139 7.79 -5.52 -12.17
N GLY A 140 7.92 -6.39 -11.16
CA GLY A 140 8.23 -7.82 -11.32
C GLY A 140 9.62 -8.17 -11.90
N LYS A 141 10.41 -7.19 -12.35
CA LYS A 141 11.66 -7.43 -13.12
C LYS A 141 12.91 -6.88 -12.45
N LYS A 142 12.81 -5.74 -11.77
CA LYS A 142 13.94 -5.00 -11.18
C LYS A 142 13.53 -4.35 -9.87
N PRO A 143 14.49 -4.06 -8.97
CA PRO A 143 14.21 -3.26 -7.79
C PRO A 143 13.51 -1.94 -8.14
N LEU A 144 12.41 -1.68 -7.42
CA LEU A 144 11.63 -0.46 -7.59
C LEU A 144 12.41 0.76 -7.13
N ARG A 145 12.21 1.87 -7.84
CA ARG A 145 12.72 3.17 -7.42
C ARG A 145 11.77 3.81 -6.42
N THR A 146 12.35 4.42 -5.39
CA THR A 146 11.59 5.20 -4.42
C THR A 146 11.00 6.45 -5.09
N ILE A 147 9.73 6.73 -4.82
CA ILE A 147 9.14 8.02 -5.11
C ILE A 147 9.32 8.96 -3.91
N THR A 148 9.90 10.12 -4.17
CA THR A 148 10.11 11.20 -3.17
C THR A 148 9.17 12.38 -3.37
N ASN A 149 8.55 12.46 -4.55
CA ASN A 149 7.64 13.55 -4.91
C ASN A 149 6.59 13.05 -5.90
N ALA A 150 5.34 12.94 -5.44
CA ALA A 150 4.25 12.43 -6.26
C ALA A 150 3.88 13.33 -7.46
N LYS A 151 4.31 14.60 -7.52
CA LYS A 151 4.19 15.44 -8.74
C LYS A 151 4.93 14.83 -9.93
N ASN A 152 6.05 14.16 -9.70
CA ASN A 152 6.91 13.57 -10.72
C ASN A 152 6.67 12.05 -10.91
N GLY A 153 5.67 11.50 -10.23
CA GLY A 153 5.27 10.11 -10.30
C GLY A 153 4.15 9.86 -11.30
N ASN A 154 3.67 8.62 -11.26
CA ASN A 154 2.44 8.17 -11.89
C ASN A 154 1.46 7.74 -10.79
N LEU A 155 0.17 7.94 -11.02
CA LEU A 155 -0.86 7.20 -10.31
C LEU A 155 -0.97 5.81 -10.95
N VAL A 156 -0.98 4.79 -10.12
CA VAL A 156 -0.98 3.39 -10.53
C VAL A 156 -1.99 2.61 -9.71
N MET A 157 -2.44 1.50 -10.27
CA MET A 157 -3.28 0.51 -9.61
C MET A 157 -2.57 -0.83 -9.70
N VAL A 158 -2.43 -1.51 -8.56
CA VAL A 158 -2.07 -2.93 -8.54
C VAL A 158 -3.32 -3.70 -8.17
N SER A 159 -3.78 -4.56 -9.07
CA SER A 159 -4.88 -5.50 -8.82
C SER A 159 -4.31 -6.83 -8.37
N VAL A 160 -4.93 -7.47 -7.39
CA VAL A 160 -4.65 -8.82 -6.91
C VAL A 160 -5.92 -9.64 -7.03
N SER A 161 -5.90 -10.71 -7.83
CA SER A 161 -7.06 -11.59 -7.95
C SER A 161 -7.27 -12.44 -6.70
N HIS A 162 -8.41 -13.13 -6.64
CA HIS A 162 -8.70 -14.10 -5.57
C HIS A 162 -7.70 -15.27 -5.52
N ASP A 163 -6.95 -15.52 -6.59
CA ASP A 163 -5.89 -16.54 -6.71
C ASP A 163 -4.46 -15.95 -6.66
N ALA A 164 -4.30 -14.81 -5.98
CA ALA A 164 -3.03 -14.09 -5.81
C ALA A 164 -2.35 -13.59 -7.09
N GLN A 165 -3.03 -13.56 -8.25
CA GLN A 165 -2.44 -13.05 -9.49
C GLN A 165 -2.42 -11.53 -9.49
N MET A 166 -1.27 -10.94 -9.84
CA MET A 166 -1.06 -9.50 -9.75
C MET A 166 -0.92 -8.81 -11.10
N THR A 167 -1.69 -7.73 -11.31
CA THR A 167 -1.60 -6.86 -12.49
C THR A 167 -1.25 -5.44 -12.10
N TYR A 168 -0.24 -4.85 -12.75
CA TYR A 168 0.16 -3.45 -12.55
C TYR A 168 -0.36 -2.58 -13.69
N THR A 169 -1.19 -1.59 -13.38
CA THR A 169 -1.83 -0.69 -14.34
C THR A 169 -1.42 0.75 -14.09
N LEU A 170 -0.99 1.45 -15.14
CA LEU A 170 -0.72 2.89 -15.08
C LEU A 170 -2.01 3.65 -15.35
N LEU A 171 -2.56 4.32 -14.34
CA LEU A 171 -3.80 5.10 -14.46
C LEU A 171 -3.55 6.52 -14.99
N ASN A 172 -2.53 7.20 -14.44
CA ASN A 172 -2.25 8.59 -14.81
C ASN A 172 -0.76 8.94 -14.67
N ARG A 173 -0.29 9.84 -15.54
CA ARG A 173 1.02 10.51 -15.41
C ARG A 173 0.85 11.88 -14.77
N ASN A 174 1.07 11.95 -13.46
CA ASN A 174 0.77 13.12 -12.62
C ASN A 174 1.33 14.44 -13.16
N LYS A 175 2.59 14.44 -13.65
CA LYS A 175 3.23 15.64 -14.22
C LYS A 175 2.50 16.15 -15.49
N LYS A 176 2.03 15.25 -16.35
CA LYS A 176 1.38 15.59 -17.62
C LYS A 176 -0.04 16.11 -17.39
N GLN A 177 -0.83 15.39 -16.60
CA GLN A 177 -2.22 15.76 -16.34
C GLN A 177 -2.39 16.82 -15.23
N LYS A 178 -1.30 17.14 -14.50
CA LYS A 178 -1.31 18.05 -13.35
C LYS A 178 -2.33 17.58 -12.29
N PHE A 179 -2.38 16.28 -12.07
CA PHE A 179 -3.27 15.59 -11.14
C PHE A 179 -2.41 14.68 -10.26
N ARG A 180 -2.21 15.07 -9.00
CA ARG A 180 -1.38 14.36 -8.01
C ARG A 180 -2.31 13.93 -6.88
N VAL A 181 -2.79 12.69 -6.97
CA VAL A 181 -3.77 12.15 -6.03
C VAL A 181 -3.16 12.07 -4.63
N SER A 182 -3.95 12.39 -3.61
CA SER A 182 -3.72 12.04 -2.21
C SER A 182 -4.55 10.79 -1.91
N PRO A 183 -3.97 9.57 -1.95
CA PRO A 183 -4.75 8.34 -1.91
C PRO A 183 -5.55 8.23 -0.60
N ARG A 184 -4.90 8.44 0.55
CA ARG A 184 -5.54 8.35 1.87
C ARG A 184 -6.60 9.42 2.15
N SER A 185 -6.60 10.51 1.39
CA SER A 185 -7.61 11.58 1.50
C SER A 185 -8.70 11.47 0.44
N SER A 186 -8.63 10.46 -0.43
CA SER A 186 -9.67 10.12 -1.40
C SER A 186 -10.80 9.36 -0.70
N ARG A 187 -11.98 9.32 -1.32
CA ARG A 187 -13.18 8.70 -0.73
C ARG A 187 -13.68 7.56 -1.60
N LEU A 188 -14.09 6.47 -0.95
CA LEU A 188 -14.63 5.30 -1.59
C LEU A 188 -16.12 5.48 -1.88
N ALA A 189 -16.61 4.85 -2.94
CA ALA A 189 -18.03 4.67 -3.22
C ALA A 189 -18.40 3.21 -2.94
N ASP A 190 -19.52 2.98 -2.26
CA ASP A 190 -19.97 1.66 -1.78
C ASP A 190 -18.83 0.84 -1.13
N ASP A 191 -18.18 1.44 -0.13
CA ASP A 191 -17.01 0.86 0.56
C ASP A 191 -15.86 0.38 -0.36
N GLY A 192 -15.81 0.92 -1.58
CA GLY A 192 -14.80 0.64 -2.59
C GLY A 192 -15.24 -0.37 -3.66
N ARG A 193 -16.50 -0.80 -3.64
CA ARG A 193 -17.08 -1.71 -4.65
C ARG A 193 -17.42 -1.03 -5.95
N ASP A 194 -17.99 0.17 -5.88
CA ASP A 194 -18.35 0.94 -7.06
C ASP A 194 -17.19 1.78 -7.60
N GLY A 195 -16.19 2.05 -6.76
CA GLY A 195 -15.03 2.87 -7.12
C GLY A 195 -14.64 3.91 -6.08
N ALA A 196 -14.05 5.02 -6.51
CA ALA A 196 -13.62 6.10 -5.64
C ALA A 196 -13.62 7.49 -6.32
N VAL A 197 -13.82 8.52 -5.49
CA VAL A 197 -13.51 9.91 -5.81
C VAL A 197 -12.11 10.23 -5.31
N LEU A 198 -11.20 10.48 -6.26
CA LEU A 198 -9.78 10.76 -6.03
C LEU A 198 -9.55 12.26 -5.81
N LEU A 199 -8.94 12.61 -4.68
CA LEU A 199 -8.61 14.00 -4.33
C LEU A 199 -7.20 14.39 -4.79
N SER A 200 -7.05 15.54 -5.43
CA SER A 200 -5.74 16.14 -5.76
C SER A 200 -5.71 17.62 -5.35
N LEU A 201 -4.68 18.02 -4.60
CA LEU A 201 -4.41 19.43 -4.31
C LEU A 201 -3.35 20.00 -5.27
N ARG A 202 -3.57 21.23 -5.73
CA ARG A 202 -2.60 22.00 -6.52
C ARG A 202 -2.56 23.45 -6.06
N GLY A 203 -1.69 23.74 -5.09
CA GLY A 203 -1.72 25.04 -4.42
C GLY A 203 -3.06 25.19 -3.68
N SER A 204 -3.75 26.31 -3.89
CA SER A 204 -5.10 26.56 -3.36
C SER A 204 -6.23 25.88 -4.15
N ARG A 205 -5.94 25.21 -5.28
CA ARG A 205 -6.96 24.58 -6.12
C ARG A 205 -7.17 23.13 -5.76
N ILE A 206 -8.43 22.74 -5.63
CA ILE A 206 -8.88 21.36 -5.46
C ILE A 206 -9.27 20.78 -6.81
N ARG A 207 -8.93 19.52 -7.05
CA ARG A 207 -9.37 18.73 -8.19
C ARG A 207 -9.86 17.38 -7.72
N PHE A 208 -10.94 16.92 -8.32
CA PHE A 208 -11.46 15.56 -8.16
C PHE A 208 -11.27 14.79 -9.46
N GLY A 209 -11.06 13.48 -9.34
CA GLY A 209 -11.12 12.55 -10.46
C GLY A 209 -11.91 11.34 -10.02
N ASN A 210 -12.74 10.81 -10.90
CA ASN A 210 -13.50 9.62 -10.58
C ASN A 210 -12.78 8.38 -11.11
N LEU A 211 -12.81 7.31 -10.32
CA LEU A 211 -12.33 6.00 -10.68
C LEU A 211 -13.48 5.03 -10.45
N TYR A 212 -13.90 4.32 -11.49
CA TYR A 212 -14.94 3.30 -11.44
C TYR A 212 -14.43 2.07 -12.17
N PHE A 213 -14.99 0.91 -11.83
CA PHE A 213 -14.86 -0.28 -12.68
C PHE A 213 -15.82 -0.14 -13.85
N ASP A 214 -15.37 -0.50 -15.05
CA ASP A 214 -16.28 -0.62 -16.19
C ASP A 214 -17.31 -1.72 -15.87
N LYS A 215 -18.55 -1.50 -16.28
CA LYS A 215 -19.66 -2.45 -16.08
C LYS A 215 -19.64 -3.56 -17.12
#